data_AF-A0A7S1AGA7-F1
#
_entry.id   AF-A0A7S1AGA7-F1
#
_cell.length_a   1.000
_cell.length_b   1.000
_cell.length_c   1.000
_cell.angle_alpha   90.00
_cell.angle_beta   90.00
_cell.angle_gamma   90.00
#
_symmetry.space_group_name_H-M   'P 1'
#
loop_
_entity.id
_entity.type
_entity.pdbx_description
1 polymer ?
#
loop_
_entity_poly.entity_id
_entity_poly.type
_entity_poly.pdbx_seq_one_letter_code
_entity_poly.pdbx_strand_id
1 'polypeptide(L)'
;PVGLFVKDFFEITQCEDALRISRELPHKSDGLVFTPVMVPYAPGTCPALLKWKPSELNTVDFMLQVLKGEGRHMHVKMLVGMKKDVWQIKFAGHWLAKTGVEFRALQQDPKAYNGKVGECFWAPNAKTFVPAENMRFTLDGTWEDGGWVLQRIRDDKKEPNDLRTVKRVCESIQDNLSFEDIGAKIVDLKKKGALHLAAECGEGQLAAPFLSTPCWAPLGDSDHRARGRGKGQKGRQGKGKGTEKGRGRGWPKEQEVPRKPDSATDNRVPERGRGERESLESHGTARDR
;
A
#
# COMPACT_ATOMS: atom_id res chain seq x y z
N PRO A 1 -20.72 -29.44 -15.22
CA PRO A 1 -21.35 -29.66 -13.90
C PRO A 1 -20.54 -28.97 -12.79
N VAL A 2 -21.20 -28.36 -11.82
CA VAL A 2 -20.58 -27.75 -10.62
C VAL A 2 -20.96 -28.60 -9.42
N GLY A 3 -19.99 -28.92 -8.56
CA GLY A 3 -20.23 -29.62 -7.29
C GLY A 3 -20.67 -28.64 -6.20
N LEU A 4 -21.68 -29.01 -5.40
CA LEU A 4 -22.11 -28.27 -4.22
C LEU A 4 -21.57 -28.98 -2.98
N PHE A 5 -20.84 -28.24 -2.15
CA PHE A 5 -20.26 -28.74 -0.91
C PHE A 5 -20.60 -27.78 0.22
N VAL A 6 -20.89 -28.31 1.40
CA VAL A 6 -21.00 -27.51 2.62
C VAL A 6 -19.58 -27.22 3.10
N LYS A 7 -19.32 -25.97 3.50
CA LYS A 7 -18.01 -25.58 4.02
C LYS A 7 -17.87 -26.05 5.46
N ASP A 8 -16.76 -26.69 5.77
CA ASP A 8 -16.43 -27.07 7.14
C ASP A 8 -16.09 -25.83 7.98
N PHE A 9 -16.63 -25.78 9.19
CA PHE A 9 -16.34 -24.76 10.20
C PHE A 9 -15.64 -25.40 11.39
N PHE A 10 -14.72 -24.64 11.98
CA PHE A 10 -13.91 -25.06 13.12
C PHE A 10 -14.10 -24.07 14.26
N GLU A 11 -14.06 -24.56 15.49
CA GLU A 11 -14.04 -23.69 16.66
C GLU A 11 -12.76 -22.85 16.68
N ILE A 12 -12.80 -21.70 17.35
CA ILE A 12 -11.61 -20.83 17.44
C ILE A 12 -10.42 -21.54 18.10
N THR A 13 -10.68 -22.50 18.98
CA THR A 13 -9.67 -23.33 19.64
C THR A 13 -8.98 -24.32 18.68
N GLN A 14 -9.58 -24.60 17.53
CA GLN A 14 -9.08 -25.51 16.48
C GLN A 14 -8.42 -24.74 15.32
N CYS A 15 -8.06 -23.47 15.53
CA CYS A 15 -7.49 -22.61 14.50
C CYS A 15 -6.25 -23.21 13.80
N GLU A 16 -5.39 -23.91 14.55
CA GLU A 16 -4.21 -24.59 13.99
C GLU A 16 -4.59 -25.76 13.06
N ASP A 17 -5.61 -26.53 13.41
CA ASP A 17 -6.13 -27.60 12.57
C ASP A 17 -6.75 -27.05 11.28
N ALA A 18 -7.54 -25.97 11.40
CA ALA A 18 -8.12 -25.27 10.26
C ALA A 18 -7.03 -24.76 9.30
N LEU A 19 -5.94 -24.17 9.81
CA LEU A 19 -4.82 -23.74 8.97
C LEU A 19 -4.14 -24.92 8.29
N ARG A 20 -3.90 -26.03 9.01
CA ARG A 20 -3.29 -27.24 8.45
C ARG A 20 -4.13 -27.79 7.29
N ILE A 21 -5.43 -27.99 7.52
CA ILE A 21 -6.38 -28.48 6.52
C ILE A 21 -6.46 -27.52 5.33
N SER A 22 -6.39 -26.21 5.55
CA SER A 22 -6.46 -25.22 4.46
C SER A 22 -5.35 -25.38 3.41
N ARG A 23 -4.22 -26.01 3.77
CA ARG A 23 -3.10 -26.28 2.86
C ARG A 23 -3.31 -27.54 2.01
N GLU A 24 -4.23 -28.41 2.42
CA GLU A 24 -4.54 -29.69 1.78
C GLU A 24 -5.84 -29.63 0.96
N LEU A 25 -6.50 -28.47 0.92
CA LEU A 25 -7.72 -28.28 0.13
C LEU A 25 -7.45 -28.46 -1.37
N PRO A 26 -8.43 -28.97 -2.13
CA PRO A 26 -8.31 -29.13 -3.59
C PRO A 26 -8.29 -27.79 -4.35
N HIS A 27 -8.40 -26.67 -3.62
CA HIS A 27 -8.39 -25.31 -4.16
C HIS A 27 -7.43 -24.44 -3.34
N LYS A 28 -6.94 -23.36 -3.95
CA LYS A 28 -6.00 -22.43 -3.30
C LYS A 28 -6.69 -21.72 -2.12
N SER A 29 -6.10 -21.84 -0.94
CA SER A 29 -6.46 -21.03 0.24
C SER A 29 -5.59 -19.77 0.32
N ASP A 30 -6.20 -18.64 0.69
CA ASP A 30 -5.53 -17.35 0.85
C ASP A 30 -5.52 -16.82 2.29
N GLY A 31 -5.91 -17.66 3.25
CA GLY A 31 -5.92 -17.31 4.67
C GLY A 31 -7.08 -17.95 5.44
N LEU A 32 -7.53 -17.26 6.49
CA LEU A 32 -8.61 -17.71 7.37
C LEU A 32 -9.72 -16.66 7.43
N VAL A 33 -10.95 -17.11 7.67
CA VAL A 33 -12.11 -16.25 7.89
C VAL A 33 -12.70 -16.59 9.25
N PHE A 34 -12.71 -15.61 10.16
CA PHE A 34 -13.30 -15.72 11.48
C PHE A 34 -14.73 -15.20 11.41
N THR A 35 -15.69 -16.11 11.55
CA THR A 35 -17.11 -15.81 11.48
C THR A 35 -17.68 -15.72 12.89
N PRO A 36 -18.29 -14.59 13.29
CA PRO A 36 -18.91 -14.49 14.61
C PRO A 36 -20.17 -15.37 14.65
N VAL A 37 -20.32 -16.17 15.71
CA VAL A 37 -21.47 -17.09 15.86
C VAL A 37 -22.74 -16.33 16.21
N MET A 38 -22.64 -15.34 17.10
CA MET A 38 -23.82 -14.67 17.69
C MET A 38 -24.29 -13.43 16.94
N VAL A 39 -23.58 -13.00 15.90
CA VAL A 39 -23.93 -11.79 15.15
C VAL A 39 -24.90 -12.17 14.03
N PRO A 40 -26.14 -11.64 14.03
CA PRO A 40 -27.08 -11.89 12.95
C PRO A 40 -26.50 -11.47 11.60
N TYR A 41 -26.88 -12.18 10.54
CA TYR A 41 -26.50 -11.79 9.19
C TYR A 41 -27.07 -10.41 8.86
N ALA A 42 -26.23 -9.54 8.33
CA ALA A 42 -26.61 -8.24 7.79
C ALA A 42 -26.00 -8.06 6.39
N PRO A 43 -26.76 -7.52 5.42
CA PRO A 43 -26.20 -7.20 4.11
C PRO A 43 -25.17 -6.08 4.23
N GLY A 44 -24.05 -6.22 3.50
CA GLY A 44 -22.97 -5.24 3.48
C GLY A 44 -21.78 -5.59 4.38
N THR A 45 -21.04 -4.57 4.80
CA THR A 45 -19.82 -4.75 5.63
C THR A 45 -20.21 -5.16 7.05
N CYS A 46 -19.76 -6.34 7.48
CA CYS A 46 -19.85 -6.78 8.88
C CYS A 46 -18.49 -6.56 9.58
N PRO A 47 -18.37 -5.62 10.53
CA PRO A 47 -17.10 -5.36 11.23
C PRO A 47 -16.62 -6.54 12.09
N ALA A 48 -17.53 -7.45 12.47
CA ALA A 48 -17.21 -8.64 13.26
C ALA A 48 -16.74 -9.83 12.40
N LEU A 49 -16.97 -9.80 11.08
CA LEU A 49 -16.47 -10.80 10.15
C LEU A 49 -15.03 -10.45 9.77
N LEU A 50 -14.07 -11.22 10.28
CA LEU A 50 -12.65 -10.93 10.10
C LEU A 50 -12.03 -11.87 9.07
N LYS A 51 -11.13 -11.34 8.25
CA LYS A 51 -10.29 -12.12 7.36
C LYS A 51 -8.84 -11.94 7.78
N TRP A 52 -8.14 -13.04 7.98
CA TRP A 52 -6.71 -13.05 8.18
C TRP A 52 -6.03 -13.60 6.94
N LYS A 53 -4.94 -12.96 6.52
CA LYS A 53 -4.11 -13.41 5.41
C LYS A 53 -2.65 -13.38 5.84
N PRO A 54 -1.85 -14.41 5.50
CA PRO A 54 -0.40 -14.31 5.59
C PRO A 54 0.10 -13.05 4.88
N SER A 55 1.11 -12.39 5.44
CA SER A 55 1.60 -11.11 4.92
C SER A 55 2.15 -11.21 3.51
N GLU A 56 2.72 -12.37 3.16
CA GLU A 56 3.20 -12.70 1.82
C GLU A 56 2.08 -12.79 0.77
N LEU A 57 0.82 -12.96 1.19
CA LEU A 57 -0.36 -12.97 0.31
C LEU A 57 -1.02 -11.59 0.20
N ASN A 58 -0.55 -10.61 0.96
CA ASN A 58 -0.98 -9.21 0.82
C ASN A 58 -0.12 -8.53 -0.25
N THR A 59 -0.51 -8.74 -1.50
CA THR A 59 0.19 -8.22 -2.67
C THR A 59 -0.39 -6.90 -3.16
N VAL A 60 0.44 -6.13 -3.85
CA VAL A 60 0.06 -4.93 -4.58
C VAL A 60 0.63 -5.01 -5.98
N ASP A 61 -0.19 -4.63 -6.96
CA ASP A 61 0.20 -4.54 -8.35
C ASP A 61 0.76 -3.14 -8.64
N PHE A 62 2.06 -3.05 -8.91
CA PHE A 62 2.74 -1.79 -9.24
C PHE A 62 3.18 -1.78 -10.69
N MET A 63 3.22 -0.61 -11.32
CA MET A 63 3.87 -0.49 -12.62
C MET A 63 5.36 -0.25 -12.41
N LEU A 64 6.18 -1.09 -13.02
CA LEU A 64 7.63 -1.08 -12.84
C LEU A 64 8.27 -0.07 -13.81
N GLN A 65 8.99 0.92 -13.27
CA GLN A 65 9.83 1.80 -14.08
C GLN A 65 11.29 1.55 -13.76
N VAL A 66 12.01 1.02 -14.74
CA VAL A 66 13.40 0.58 -14.58
C VAL A 66 14.35 1.74 -14.88
N LEU A 67 15.22 2.04 -13.93
CA LEU A 67 16.30 3.01 -14.05
C LEU A 67 17.64 2.28 -14.14
N LYS A 68 18.28 2.37 -15.31
CA LYS A 68 19.59 1.77 -15.53
C LYS A 68 20.69 2.72 -15.07
N GLY A 69 21.62 2.21 -14.28
CA GLY A 69 22.91 2.82 -14.02
C GLY A 69 24.00 2.19 -14.88
N GLU A 70 25.26 2.42 -14.50
CA GLU A 70 26.40 1.78 -15.16
C GLU A 70 26.54 0.30 -14.78
N GLY A 71 26.86 -0.53 -15.77
CA GLY A 71 27.04 -1.97 -15.60
C GLY A 71 25.75 -2.71 -15.23
N ARG A 72 25.79 -3.52 -14.16
CA ARG A 72 24.65 -4.31 -13.64
C ARG A 72 23.83 -3.57 -12.57
N HIS A 73 24.14 -2.30 -12.32
CA HIS A 73 23.43 -1.51 -11.32
C HIS A 73 22.14 -0.94 -11.90
N MET A 74 21.03 -1.17 -11.20
CA MET A 74 19.74 -0.62 -11.55
C MET A 74 18.86 -0.43 -10.32
N HIS A 75 17.89 0.46 -10.45
CA HIS A 75 16.81 0.65 -9.48
C HIS A 75 15.48 0.57 -10.21
N VAL A 76 14.43 0.14 -9.52
CA VAL A 76 13.10 0.03 -10.11
C VAL A 76 12.15 0.84 -9.24
N LYS A 77 11.57 1.88 -9.84
CA LYS A 77 10.48 2.64 -9.23
C LYS A 77 9.20 1.83 -9.33
N MET A 78 8.43 1.83 -8.25
CA MET A 78 7.13 1.19 -8.20
C MET A 78 6.06 2.27 -8.27
N LEU A 79 5.40 2.36 -9.42
CA LEU A 79 4.41 3.37 -9.72
C LEU A 79 3.00 2.87 -9.35
N VAL A 80 2.17 3.80 -8.90
CA VAL A 80 0.78 3.56 -8.51
C VAL A 80 -0.17 4.41 -9.34
N GLY A 81 -1.42 3.95 -9.46
CA GLY A 81 -2.49 4.73 -10.06
C GLY A 81 -3.01 5.80 -9.09
N MET A 82 -3.44 6.94 -9.62
CA MET A 82 -4.09 7.99 -8.85
C MET A 82 -5.26 8.54 -9.65
N LYS A 83 -6.47 8.35 -9.13
CA LYS A 83 -7.68 8.96 -9.69
C LYS A 83 -8.06 10.22 -8.90
N LYS A 84 -7.61 11.39 -9.37
CA LYS A 84 -8.18 12.70 -8.98
C LYS A 84 -9.31 13.04 -9.95
N ASP A 85 -8.99 13.71 -11.06
CA ASP A 85 -9.93 14.00 -12.15
C ASP A 85 -9.70 13.09 -13.37
N VAL A 86 -8.43 12.81 -13.68
CA VAL A 86 -7.98 11.89 -14.74
C VAL A 86 -7.07 10.83 -14.12
N TRP A 87 -7.10 9.62 -14.66
CA TRP A 87 -6.19 8.55 -14.25
C TRP A 87 -4.74 8.92 -14.56
N GLN A 88 -3.89 8.92 -13.53
CA GLN A 88 -2.46 9.21 -13.67
C GLN A 88 -1.65 8.12 -12.98
N ILE A 89 -0.54 7.72 -13.60
CA ILE A 89 0.42 6.80 -13.02
C ILE A 89 1.58 7.63 -12.47
N LYS A 90 1.83 7.53 -11.16
CA LYS A 90 2.83 8.35 -10.46
C LYS A 90 3.70 7.52 -9.56
N PHE A 91 4.90 8.02 -9.34
CA PHE A 91 5.81 7.49 -8.35
C PHE A 91 5.36 7.94 -6.96
N ALA A 92 5.18 6.97 -6.05
CA ALA A 92 4.74 7.21 -4.67
C ALA A 92 5.84 6.93 -3.64
N GLY A 93 7.12 6.92 -4.04
CA GLY A 93 8.25 6.75 -3.13
C GLY A 93 8.61 5.30 -2.81
N HIS A 94 8.02 4.32 -3.50
CA HIS A 94 8.30 2.91 -3.27
C HIS A 94 9.32 2.36 -4.28
N TRP A 95 10.42 1.83 -3.77
CA TRP A 95 11.46 1.20 -4.57
C TRP A 95 11.38 -0.32 -4.44
N LEU A 96 11.65 -1.01 -5.54
CA LEU A 96 11.69 -2.47 -5.54
C LEU A 96 12.92 -2.96 -4.78
N ALA A 97 12.72 -3.93 -3.89
CA ALA A 97 13.81 -4.59 -3.21
C ALA A 97 14.67 -5.37 -4.21
N LYS A 98 15.99 -5.36 -4.00
CA LYS A 98 16.95 -6.03 -4.89
C LYS A 98 17.12 -7.50 -4.53
N THR A 99 16.01 -8.23 -4.44
CA THR A 99 16.00 -9.63 -4.00
C THR A 99 14.94 -10.44 -4.73
N GLY A 100 15.02 -11.77 -4.62
CA GLY A 100 14.12 -12.71 -5.27
C GLY A 100 14.55 -13.12 -6.68
N VAL A 101 13.94 -14.19 -7.18
CA VAL A 101 14.24 -14.77 -8.49
C VAL A 101 13.82 -13.86 -9.64
N GLU A 102 12.67 -13.20 -9.51
CA GLU A 102 12.16 -12.26 -10.52
C GLU A 102 13.05 -11.02 -10.66
N PHE A 103 13.61 -10.52 -9.57
CA PHE A 103 14.56 -9.40 -9.66
C PHE A 103 15.83 -9.81 -10.44
N ARG A 104 16.35 -11.03 -10.23
CA ARG A 104 17.51 -11.54 -10.98
C ARG A 104 17.20 -11.69 -12.47
N ALA A 105 16.01 -12.15 -12.82
CA ALA A 105 15.55 -12.23 -14.21
C ALA A 105 15.41 -10.82 -14.82
N LEU A 106 14.84 -9.88 -14.08
CA LEU A 106 14.76 -8.46 -14.47
C LEU A 106 16.14 -7.86 -14.75
N GLN A 107 17.19 -8.23 -13.99
CA GLN A 107 18.55 -7.76 -14.25
C GLN A 107 19.12 -8.25 -15.59
N GLN A 108 18.65 -9.41 -16.08
CA GLN A 108 19.10 -9.99 -17.35
C GLN A 108 18.35 -9.36 -18.53
N ASP A 109 17.03 -9.18 -18.43
CA ASP A 109 16.22 -8.48 -19.42
C ASP A 109 15.38 -7.35 -18.82
N PRO A 110 15.97 -6.17 -18.58
CA PRO A 110 15.25 -5.03 -18.04
C PRO A 110 14.08 -4.54 -18.93
N LYS A 111 14.15 -4.80 -20.24
CA LYS A 111 13.14 -4.30 -21.20
C LYS A 111 11.84 -5.09 -21.09
N ALA A 112 11.93 -6.39 -20.79
CA ALA A 112 10.74 -7.22 -20.56
C ALA A 112 9.89 -6.76 -19.37
N TYR A 113 10.50 -6.09 -18.38
CA TYR A 113 9.83 -5.66 -17.15
C TYR A 113 9.44 -4.18 -17.14
N ASN A 114 10.16 -3.31 -17.86
CA ASN A 114 9.90 -1.88 -17.84
C ASN A 114 8.53 -1.53 -18.43
N GLY A 115 7.72 -0.79 -17.68
CA GLY A 115 6.35 -0.42 -18.03
C GLY A 115 5.31 -1.52 -17.79
N LYS A 116 5.72 -2.71 -17.31
CA LYS A 116 4.81 -3.79 -16.96
C LYS A 116 4.27 -3.65 -15.54
N VAL A 117 3.11 -4.25 -15.31
CA VAL A 117 2.54 -4.39 -13.97
C VAL A 117 3.16 -5.62 -13.31
N GLY A 118 3.82 -5.42 -12.16
CA GLY A 118 4.38 -6.47 -11.32
C GLY A 118 3.59 -6.61 -10.03
N GLU A 119 3.22 -7.84 -9.68
CA GLU A 119 2.64 -8.17 -8.38
C GLU A 119 3.77 -8.29 -7.36
N CYS A 120 3.70 -7.50 -6.28
CA CYS A 120 4.75 -7.45 -5.27
C CYS A 120 4.16 -7.69 -3.87
N PHE A 121 4.88 -8.41 -3.02
CA PHE A 121 4.56 -8.55 -1.59
C PHE A 121 5.62 -7.86 -0.74
N TRP A 122 5.26 -7.47 0.48
CA TRP A 122 6.22 -6.88 1.42
C TRP A 122 6.94 -7.96 2.22
N ALA A 123 8.26 -7.89 2.27
CA ALA A 123 9.10 -8.80 3.06
C ALA A 123 9.93 -7.99 4.08
N PRO A 124 9.76 -8.22 5.40
CA PRO A 124 10.50 -7.49 6.44
C PRO A 124 12.02 -7.69 6.39
N ASN A 125 12.47 -8.84 5.89
CA ASN A 125 13.89 -9.20 5.77
C ASN A 125 14.52 -8.80 4.43
N ALA A 126 13.76 -8.23 3.50
CA ALA A 126 14.30 -7.71 2.27
C ALA A 126 15.12 -6.44 2.53
N LYS A 127 16.12 -6.20 1.68
CA LYS A 127 16.92 -4.97 1.68
C LYS A 127 16.52 -4.11 0.50
N THR A 128 16.08 -2.89 0.78
CA THR A 128 15.69 -1.92 -0.23
C THR A 128 16.71 -0.80 -0.26
N PHE A 129 17.26 -0.50 -1.44
CA PHE A 129 18.07 0.69 -1.61
C PHE A 129 17.17 1.85 -2.05
N VAL A 130 17.19 2.93 -1.29
CA VAL A 130 16.51 4.19 -1.60
C VAL A 130 17.57 5.18 -2.08
N PRO A 131 17.59 5.52 -3.39
CA PRO A 131 18.49 6.52 -3.94
C PRO A 131 18.29 7.90 -3.29
N ALA A 132 19.36 8.68 -3.16
CA ALA A 132 19.29 10.05 -2.64
C ALA A 132 18.44 10.96 -3.54
N GLU A 133 18.52 10.78 -4.86
CA GLU A 133 17.62 11.44 -5.82
C GLU A 133 16.53 10.49 -6.31
N ASN A 134 15.28 10.86 -6.04
CA ASN A 134 14.14 9.99 -6.35
C ASN A 134 13.88 9.78 -7.85
N MET A 135 14.48 10.60 -8.73
CA MET A 135 14.14 10.63 -10.14
C MET A 135 15.12 9.93 -11.07
N ARG A 136 16.37 9.74 -10.65
CA ARG A 136 17.45 9.18 -11.46
C ARG A 136 18.15 8.04 -10.72
N PHE A 137 18.97 7.29 -11.44
CA PHE A 137 19.92 6.38 -10.80
C PHE A 137 20.98 7.21 -10.08
N THR A 138 21.20 6.95 -8.80
CA THR A 138 22.30 7.55 -8.02
C THR A 138 23.05 6.46 -7.26
N LEU A 139 24.36 6.64 -7.10
CA LEU A 139 25.21 5.73 -6.33
C LEU A 139 25.07 5.97 -4.81
N ASP A 140 24.79 7.21 -4.43
CA ASP A 140 24.47 7.63 -3.08
C ASP A 140 23.00 7.38 -2.73
N GLY A 141 22.77 6.96 -1.49
CA GLY A 141 21.46 6.59 -0.98
C GLY A 141 21.56 5.83 0.33
N THR A 142 20.44 5.27 0.76
CA THR A 142 20.35 4.53 2.03
C THR A 142 19.78 3.14 1.80
N TRP A 143 20.33 2.16 2.52
CA TRP A 143 19.75 0.83 2.62
C TRP A 143 18.77 0.79 3.80
N GLU A 144 17.53 0.42 3.51
CA GLU A 144 16.48 0.25 4.50
C GLU A 144 16.11 -1.24 4.64
N ASP A 145 15.74 -1.61 5.86
CA ASP A 145 15.15 -2.92 6.17
C ASP A 145 13.69 -2.94 5.75
N GLY A 146 13.28 -4.09 5.21
CA GLY A 146 11.97 -4.25 4.62
C GLY A 146 11.95 -3.78 3.17
N GLY A 147 11.12 -4.44 2.37
CA GLY A 147 11.02 -4.10 0.97
C GLY A 147 9.93 -4.84 0.23
N TRP A 148 9.50 -4.23 -0.86
CA TRP A 148 8.61 -4.87 -1.82
C TRP A 148 9.41 -5.81 -2.71
N VAL A 149 9.08 -7.10 -2.68
CA VAL A 149 9.69 -8.13 -3.49
C VAL A 149 8.78 -8.44 -4.67
N LEU A 150 9.35 -8.46 -5.88
CA LEU A 150 8.61 -8.83 -7.09
C LEU A 150 8.29 -10.32 -7.06
N GLN A 151 7.00 -10.65 -7.13
CA GLN A 151 6.52 -12.02 -7.15
C GLN A 151 6.35 -12.54 -8.58
N ARG A 152 5.76 -11.73 -9.46
CA ARG A 152 5.54 -12.06 -10.89
C ARG A 152 5.12 -10.83 -11.70
N ILE A 153 5.17 -10.96 -13.01
CA ILE A 153 4.51 -10.03 -13.94
C ILE A 153 3.02 -10.39 -14.09
N ARG A 154 2.19 -9.35 -14.22
CA ARG A 154 0.74 -9.42 -14.43
C ARG A 154 0.39 -9.04 -15.86
N ASP A 155 0.52 -9.98 -16.79
CA ASP A 155 0.15 -9.75 -18.20
C ASP A 155 -1.36 -9.53 -18.39
N ASP A 156 -2.17 -9.95 -17.42
CA ASP A 156 -3.61 -9.69 -17.36
C ASP A 156 -3.95 -8.23 -17.04
N LYS A 157 -2.97 -7.42 -16.61
CA LYS A 157 -3.18 -6.04 -16.15
C LYS A 157 -2.42 -5.03 -16.99
N LYS A 158 -3.15 -3.98 -17.40
CA LYS A 158 -2.58 -2.81 -18.09
C LYS A 158 -2.22 -1.67 -17.13
N GLU A 159 -2.84 -1.64 -15.95
CA GLU A 159 -2.72 -0.53 -14.99
C GLU A 159 -2.38 -1.06 -13.59
N PRO A 160 -1.60 -0.30 -12.80
CA PRO A 160 -1.31 -0.64 -11.41
C PRO A 160 -2.53 -0.41 -10.52
N ASN A 161 -2.45 -0.86 -9.25
CA ASN A 161 -3.45 -0.51 -8.26
C ASN A 161 -3.48 1.00 -7.98
N ASP A 162 -4.68 1.51 -7.66
CA ASP A 162 -4.85 2.87 -7.16
C ASP A 162 -4.18 3.05 -5.79
N LEU A 163 -3.64 4.24 -5.54
CA LEU A 163 -2.95 4.62 -4.31
C LEU A 163 -3.76 4.30 -3.05
N ARG A 164 -5.10 4.42 -3.08
CA ARG A 164 -5.95 4.07 -1.92
C ARG A 164 -5.88 2.58 -1.59
N THR A 165 -5.79 1.73 -2.61
CA THR A 165 -5.63 0.28 -2.44
C THR A 165 -4.26 -0.01 -1.84
N VAL A 166 -3.20 0.61 -2.39
CA VAL A 166 -1.83 0.46 -1.87
C VAL A 166 -1.76 0.87 -0.41
N LYS A 167 -2.35 2.02 -0.04
CA LYS A 167 -2.43 2.50 1.35
C LYS A 167 -3.07 1.50 2.29
N ARG A 168 -4.22 0.94 1.91
CA ARG A 168 -4.92 -0.09 2.72
C ARG A 168 -4.09 -1.35 2.90
N VAL A 169 -3.35 -1.76 1.87
CA VAL A 169 -2.46 -2.93 1.98
C VAL A 169 -1.27 -2.61 2.88
N CYS A 170 -0.66 -1.42 2.77
CA CYS A 170 0.38 -0.97 3.69
C CYS A 170 -0.10 -0.92 5.14
N GLU A 171 -1.30 -0.40 5.39
CA GLU A 171 -1.93 -0.40 6.73
C GLU A 171 -2.11 -1.84 7.24
N SER A 172 -2.62 -2.75 6.40
CA SER A 172 -2.76 -4.17 6.75
C SER A 172 -1.43 -4.87 7.04
N ILE A 173 -0.33 -4.46 6.39
CA ILE A 173 1.01 -4.98 6.65
C ILE A 173 1.59 -4.40 7.95
N GLN A 174 1.27 -3.16 8.28
CA GLN A 174 1.69 -2.53 9.55
C GLN A 174 0.97 -3.17 10.74
N ASP A 175 -0.32 -3.46 10.58
CA ASP A 175 -1.15 -4.14 11.58
C ASP A 175 -0.98 -5.67 11.54
N ASN A 176 0.02 -6.18 10.81
CA ASN A 176 0.20 -7.60 10.56
C ASN A 176 0.24 -8.42 11.85
N LEU A 177 -0.65 -9.42 11.93
CA LEU A 177 -0.68 -10.42 12.98
C LEU A 177 -0.12 -11.71 12.43
N SER A 178 0.97 -12.23 13.02
CA SER A 178 1.47 -13.54 12.62
C SER A 178 0.51 -14.64 13.07
N PHE A 179 0.65 -15.82 12.48
CA PHE A 179 -0.14 -16.96 12.95
C PHE A 179 0.26 -17.37 14.37
N GLU A 180 1.53 -17.22 14.75
CA GLU A 180 1.96 -17.44 16.14
C GLU A 180 1.30 -16.44 17.10
N ASP A 181 1.14 -15.18 16.70
CA ASP A 181 0.45 -14.16 17.51
C ASP A 181 -1.02 -14.55 17.75
N ILE A 182 -1.71 -15.06 16.71
CA ILE A 182 -3.08 -15.55 16.80
C ILE A 182 -3.17 -16.74 17.75
N GLY A 183 -2.30 -17.75 17.57
CA GLY A 183 -2.26 -18.94 18.44
C GLY A 183 -2.00 -18.58 19.90
N ALA A 184 -1.00 -17.72 20.16
CA ALA A 184 -0.70 -17.22 21.50
C ALA A 184 -1.90 -16.49 22.13
N LYS A 185 -2.62 -15.69 21.33
CA LYS A 185 -3.80 -14.97 21.80
C LYS A 185 -4.95 -15.91 22.16
N ILE A 186 -5.19 -16.95 21.36
CA ILE A 186 -6.21 -17.97 21.64
C ILE A 186 -5.88 -18.71 22.95
N VAL A 187 -4.62 -19.10 23.15
CA VAL A 187 -4.17 -19.74 24.39
C VAL A 187 -4.37 -18.83 25.61
N ASP A 188 -4.04 -17.54 25.51
CA ASP A 188 -4.26 -16.55 26.57
C ASP A 188 -5.75 -16.40 26.91
N LEU A 189 -6.61 -16.27 25.91
CA LEU A 189 -8.06 -16.16 26.10
C LEU A 189 -8.68 -17.42 26.70
N LYS A 190 -8.19 -18.61 26.29
CA LYS A 190 -8.58 -19.90 26.89
C LYS A 190 -8.22 -19.95 28.37
N LYS A 191 -7.00 -19.55 28.75
CA LYS A 191 -6.55 -19.50 30.15
C LYS A 191 -7.38 -18.54 31.00
N LYS A 192 -7.86 -17.44 30.40
CA LYS A 192 -8.71 -16.45 31.07
C LYS A 192 -10.18 -16.85 31.17
N GLY A 193 -10.58 -17.99 30.58
CA GLY A 193 -11.98 -18.40 30.52
C GLY A 193 -12.85 -17.46 29.68
N ALA A 194 -12.24 -16.71 28.75
CA ALA A 194 -12.93 -15.71 27.92
C ALA A 194 -13.38 -16.27 26.56
N LEU A 195 -13.09 -17.56 26.29
CA LEU A 195 -13.58 -18.27 25.11
C LEU A 195 -14.74 -19.16 25.52
N HIS A 196 -15.84 -19.05 24.81
CA HIS A 196 -17.02 -19.91 24.92
C HIS A 196 -17.14 -20.74 23.65
N LEU A 197 -17.61 -21.98 23.76
CA LEU A 197 -17.93 -22.78 22.58
C LEU A 197 -19.11 -22.15 21.84
N ALA A 198 -19.16 -22.31 20.52
CA ALA A 198 -20.26 -21.77 19.72
C ALA A 198 -21.62 -22.28 20.24
N ALA A 199 -21.68 -23.57 20.61
CA ALA A 199 -22.88 -24.22 21.16
C ALA A 199 -23.32 -23.71 22.53
N GLU A 200 -22.42 -23.06 23.29
CA GLU A 200 -22.69 -22.54 24.63
C GLU A 200 -23.12 -21.05 24.61
N CYS A 201 -22.91 -20.37 23.48
CA CYS A 201 -23.31 -18.98 23.31
C CYS A 201 -24.81 -18.89 22.98
N GLY A 202 -25.60 -18.27 23.87
CA GLY A 202 -27.03 -18.03 23.64
C GLY A 202 -27.31 -16.72 22.89
N GLU A 203 -28.43 -16.64 22.16
CA GLU A 203 -28.90 -15.43 21.47
C GLU A 203 -29.02 -14.27 22.48
N GLY A 204 -28.17 -13.24 22.38
CA GLY A 204 -28.28 -12.01 23.18
C GLY A 204 -27.06 -11.58 24.02
N GLN A 205 -25.93 -12.29 23.99
CA GLN A 205 -24.72 -11.91 24.76
C GLN A 205 -23.79 -10.88 24.09
N LEU A 206 -24.17 -10.30 22.93
CA LEU A 206 -23.32 -9.33 22.24
C LEU A 206 -23.37 -7.95 22.89
N ALA A 207 -22.23 -7.47 23.37
CA ALA A 207 -22.05 -6.08 23.75
C ALA A 207 -21.69 -5.20 22.54
N ALA A 208 -22.13 -3.93 22.55
CA ALA A 208 -21.69 -2.91 21.59
C ALA A 208 -20.14 -2.81 21.56
N PRO A 209 -19.51 -2.54 20.39
CA PRO A 209 -20.03 -1.74 19.27
C PRO A 209 -20.61 -2.52 18.07
N PHE A 210 -20.66 -3.86 18.12
CA PHE A 210 -20.98 -4.68 16.94
C PHE A 210 -22.47 -4.76 16.57
N LEU A 211 -23.34 -4.21 17.41
CA LEU A 211 -24.80 -4.13 17.18
C LEU A 211 -25.28 -2.75 16.72
N SER A 212 -24.41 -1.89 16.16
CA SER A 212 -24.86 -0.57 15.72
C SER A 212 -26.04 -0.69 14.74
N THR A 213 -27.16 -0.12 15.18
CA THR A 213 -28.52 0.00 14.63
C THR A 213 -28.76 -0.58 13.23
N PRO A 214 -29.81 -1.38 13.01
CA PRO A 214 -30.20 -1.83 11.68
C PRO A 214 -30.46 -0.63 10.76
N CYS A 215 -29.78 -0.57 9.63
CA CYS A 215 -29.89 0.50 8.63
C CYS A 215 -31.25 0.56 7.89
N TRP A 216 -32.22 -0.27 8.29
CA TRP A 216 -33.54 -0.37 7.65
C TRP A 216 -34.67 0.28 8.44
N ALA A 217 -34.41 0.90 9.60
CA ALA A 217 -35.44 1.69 10.26
C ALA A 217 -35.92 2.80 9.30
N PRO A 218 -37.23 2.87 8.97
CA PRO A 218 -37.75 3.97 8.17
C PRO A 218 -37.39 5.28 8.86
N LEU A 219 -36.80 6.22 8.10
CA LEU A 219 -36.61 7.59 8.57
C LEU A 219 -38.01 8.19 8.81
N GLY A 220 -38.49 8.06 10.04
CA GLY A 220 -39.68 8.75 10.51
C GLY A 220 -39.37 10.23 10.64
N ASP A 221 -40.14 11.05 9.94
CA ASP A 221 -40.21 12.49 10.11
C ASP A 221 -40.37 12.86 11.59
N SER A 222 -39.38 13.56 12.14
CA SER A 222 -39.61 14.60 13.14
C SER A 222 -38.32 15.37 13.40
N ASP A 223 -38.18 16.47 12.68
CA ASP A 223 -37.29 17.58 13.00
C ASP A 223 -37.90 18.37 14.17
N HIS A 224 -37.28 18.38 15.35
CA HIS A 224 -37.43 19.47 16.32
C HIS A 224 -36.27 19.50 17.36
N ARG A 225 -35.39 20.49 17.16
CA ARG A 225 -34.77 21.38 18.17
C ARG A 225 -34.56 20.82 19.60
N ALA A 226 -33.30 20.67 19.98
CA ALA A 226 -32.85 21.04 21.32
C ALA A 226 -31.37 21.47 21.33
N ARG A 227 -31.15 22.78 21.52
CA ARG A 227 -29.87 23.37 21.94
C ARG A 227 -29.63 23.02 23.41
N GLY A 228 -28.43 22.58 23.77
CA GLY A 228 -28.03 22.40 25.17
C GLY A 228 -26.52 22.35 25.34
N ARG A 229 -25.97 23.39 25.99
CA ARG A 229 -24.56 23.57 26.36
C ARG A 229 -24.14 22.62 27.50
N GLY A 230 -22.85 22.26 27.57
CA GLY A 230 -22.18 22.07 28.87
C GLY A 230 -20.95 21.16 28.93
N LYS A 231 -19.77 21.78 29.11
CA LYS A 231 -18.58 21.40 29.93
C LYS A 231 -18.03 19.95 29.76
N GLY A 232 -16.79 19.69 29.36
CA GLY A 232 -15.53 20.26 29.87
C GLY A 232 -14.94 19.36 30.96
N GLN A 233 -14.04 18.43 30.63
CA GLN A 233 -13.06 17.90 31.59
C GLN A 233 -11.78 17.36 30.92
N LYS A 234 -10.65 17.78 31.49
CA LYS A 234 -9.27 17.46 31.09
C LYS A 234 -8.84 16.10 31.66
N GLY A 235 -8.17 15.32 30.81
CA GLY A 235 -6.83 14.73 31.06
C GLY A 235 -6.67 13.57 32.04
N ARG A 236 -6.12 12.44 31.53
CA ARG A 236 -4.96 11.79 32.18
C ARG A 236 -4.19 10.91 31.18
N GLN A 237 -2.92 11.28 30.94
CA GLN A 237 -1.92 10.45 30.27
C GLN A 237 -1.47 9.33 31.21
N GLY A 238 -1.52 8.08 30.73
CA GLY A 238 -0.83 6.93 31.33
C GLY A 238 0.30 6.48 30.41
N LYS A 239 1.54 6.63 30.87
CA LYS A 239 2.76 6.15 30.19
C LYS A 239 2.85 4.63 30.29
N GLY A 240 2.74 3.94 29.15
CA GLY A 240 3.17 2.54 28.99
C GLY A 240 4.49 2.48 28.23
N LYS A 241 5.52 1.89 28.85
CA LYS A 241 6.80 1.57 28.19
C LYS A 241 6.58 0.41 27.23
N GLY A 242 6.59 0.69 25.93
CA GLY A 242 6.60 -0.31 24.86
C GLY A 242 8.01 -0.45 24.29
N THR A 243 8.47 -1.69 24.15
CA THR A 243 9.73 -2.08 23.54
C THR A 243 9.75 -1.75 22.05
N GLU A 244 10.91 -1.29 21.59
CA GLU A 244 11.12 -0.72 20.26
C GLU A 244 11.14 -1.82 19.18
N LYS A 245 10.09 -1.89 18.36
CA LYS A 245 10.07 -2.61 17.08
C LYS A 245 9.97 -1.60 15.94
N GLY A 246 10.69 -1.90 14.84
CA GLY A 246 11.06 -0.99 13.75
C GLY A 246 9.95 -0.07 13.26
N ARG A 247 10.27 1.24 13.24
CA ARG A 247 9.36 2.30 12.81
C ARG A 247 9.36 2.38 11.27
N GLY A 248 8.27 1.94 10.64
CA GLY A 248 7.95 2.39 9.29
C GLY A 248 7.61 3.88 9.32
N ARG A 249 8.26 4.69 8.49
CA ARG A 249 7.96 6.13 8.42
C ARG A 249 6.56 6.35 7.84
N GLY A 250 5.81 7.25 8.50
CA GLY A 250 4.62 7.88 7.93
C GLY A 250 4.96 8.75 6.72
N TRP A 251 3.94 8.97 5.89
CA TRP A 251 3.99 9.68 4.62
C TRP A 251 4.67 11.06 4.71
N PRO A 252 5.56 11.42 3.76
CA PRO A 252 5.97 12.80 3.59
C PRO A 252 4.74 13.64 3.22
N LYS A 253 4.50 14.73 3.95
CA LYS A 253 3.51 15.73 3.55
C LYS A 253 3.99 16.38 2.24
N GLU A 254 3.05 16.58 1.30
CA GLU A 254 3.29 17.38 0.09
C GLU A 254 3.95 18.71 0.49
N GLN A 255 5.18 18.93 0.04
CA GLN A 255 5.76 20.27 0.08
C GLN A 255 5.09 21.08 -1.03
N GLU A 256 4.27 22.06 -0.63
CA GLU A 256 3.79 23.09 -1.53
C GLU A 256 5.01 23.86 -2.07
N VAL A 257 5.21 23.80 -3.38
CA VAL A 257 6.19 24.64 -4.08
C VAL A 257 5.65 26.08 -4.06
N PRO A 258 6.38 27.07 -3.51
CA PRO A 258 5.95 28.45 -3.57
C PRO A 258 5.88 28.92 -5.02
N ARG A 259 4.71 29.41 -5.44
CA ARG A 259 4.56 30.11 -6.73
C ARG A 259 5.42 31.38 -6.68
N LYS A 260 6.34 31.52 -7.64
CA LYS A 260 7.05 32.79 -7.86
C LYS A 260 6.05 33.84 -8.35
N PRO A 261 6.15 35.10 -7.88
CA PRO A 261 5.30 36.18 -8.38
C PRO A 261 5.69 36.55 -9.81
N ASP A 262 4.67 36.79 -10.63
CA ASP A 262 4.77 37.25 -12.02
C ASP A 262 5.45 38.63 -12.07
N SER A 263 6.64 38.71 -12.68
CA SER A 263 7.23 39.99 -13.07
C SER A 263 6.85 40.28 -14.50
N ALA A 264 5.94 41.25 -14.66
CA ALA A 264 5.63 41.89 -15.93
C ALA A 264 6.92 42.42 -16.59
N THR A 265 7.17 42.05 -17.84
CA THR A 265 8.13 42.74 -18.69
C THR A 265 7.40 43.41 -19.84
N ASP A 266 7.51 44.73 -19.80
CA ASP A 266 6.97 45.73 -20.70
C ASP A 266 7.63 45.62 -22.09
N ASN A 267 6.79 45.67 -23.12
CA ASN A 267 7.19 45.70 -24.53
C ASN A 267 7.67 47.11 -24.87
N ARG A 268 8.98 47.30 -25.07
CA ARG A 268 9.50 48.43 -25.86
C ARG A 268 10.71 48.04 -26.71
N VAL A 269 10.49 48.11 -28.02
CA VAL A 269 11.52 48.22 -29.06
C VAL A 269 12.11 49.63 -29.03
N PRO A 270 13.40 49.80 -29.36
CA PRO A 270 13.73 50.87 -30.31
C PRO A 270 14.73 50.46 -31.40
N GLU A 271 14.55 51.10 -32.55
CA GLU A 271 15.33 51.03 -33.78
C GLU A 271 16.68 51.79 -33.74
N ARG A 272 17.63 51.26 -34.54
CA ARG A 272 18.66 51.92 -35.39
C ARG A 272 19.68 52.95 -34.84
N GLY A 273 20.94 52.69 -35.17
CA GLY A 273 22.03 53.67 -35.40
C GLY A 273 23.39 53.00 -35.68
N ARG A 274 23.77 52.80 -36.95
CA ARG A 274 24.87 53.46 -37.73
C ARG A 274 26.32 53.36 -37.20
N GLY A 275 27.21 52.97 -38.14
CA GLY A 275 28.67 53.21 -38.18
C GLY A 275 29.51 52.19 -37.39
N GLU A 276 30.64 51.63 -37.84
CA GLU A 276 31.60 51.98 -38.89
C GLU A 276 32.22 50.67 -39.44
N ARG A 277 32.25 50.51 -40.77
CA ARG A 277 33.47 50.28 -41.59
C ARG A 277 34.76 50.09 -40.79
N GLU A 278 35.38 48.92 -40.94
CA GLU A 278 36.73 48.85 -41.49
C GLU A 278 36.93 47.57 -42.30
N SER A 279 37.43 47.80 -43.50
CA SER A 279 37.81 46.90 -44.57
C SER A 279 39.19 46.31 -44.32
N LEU A 280 39.39 45.03 -44.65
CA LEU A 280 40.54 44.58 -45.43
C LEU A 280 40.25 43.22 -46.04
N GLU A 281 40.18 43.24 -47.37
CA GLU A 281 40.34 42.12 -48.30
C GLU A 281 41.70 41.43 -48.01
N SER A 282 41.94 40.16 -48.27
CA SER A 282 41.89 39.55 -49.60
C SER A 282 42.46 38.12 -49.51
N HIS A 283 41.84 37.21 -50.28
CA HIS A 283 42.45 36.15 -51.10
C HIS A 283 43.24 35.03 -50.39
N GLY A 284 43.06 33.74 -50.69
CA GLY A 284 42.31 33.07 -51.73
C GLY A 284 42.61 31.57 -51.75
N THR A 285 41.77 30.86 -52.50
CA THR A 285 42.06 29.63 -53.27
C THR A 285 42.50 28.33 -52.57
N ALA A 286 41.55 27.38 -52.61
CA ALA A 286 41.63 26.08 -53.31
C ALA A 286 42.73 25.07 -52.91
N ARG A 287 42.31 23.85 -52.52
CA ARG A 287 42.30 22.64 -53.37
C ARG A 287 42.05 21.37 -52.55
N ASP A 288 41.31 20.47 -53.22
CA ASP A 288 41.27 19.01 -53.13
C ASP A 288 42.31 18.30 -52.25
N ARG A 289 41.82 17.37 -51.42
CA ARG A 289 42.08 15.92 -51.51
C ARG A 289 41.09 15.13 -50.68
#